data_AF-A0A3B8PHC8-F1
#
_entry.id   AF-A0A3B8PHC8-F1
#
_cell.length_a   1.000
_cell.length_b   1.000
_cell.length_c   1.000
_cell.angle_alpha   90.00
_cell.angle_beta   90.00
_cell.angle_gamma   90.00
#
_symmetry.space_group_name_H-M   'P 1'
#
loop_
_entity.id
_entity.type
_entity.pdbx_description
1 polymer ?
#
loop_
_entity_poly.entity_id
_entity_poly.type
_entity_poly.pdbx_seq_one_letter_code
_entity_poly.pdbx_strand_id
1 'polypeptide(L)'
;DLGIVIGAAVTDFFRTFHQTPYRLDDHLQRFYRSCRYARITPPVSLEDSRAISEKLIAENSQLEPGRELGLVFYMTAGENTVYAGSSGMPTELTASYVQHTFPMQFHLWRDVFLEGVHCVTPAPRHWPPQCLSSRIKNRNRLHMWIGEQEIKQLDPGATAL
;
A
#
# COMPACT_ATOMS: atom_id res chain seq x y z
N ASP A 1 10.85 -8.00 10.43
CA ASP A 1 10.85 -6.87 9.47
C ASP A 1 10.38 -5.59 10.17
N LEU A 2 11.10 -4.47 10.01
CA LEU A 2 10.83 -3.16 10.60
C LEU A 2 9.49 -2.56 10.15
N GLY A 3 8.99 -2.94 8.97
CA GLY A 3 7.65 -2.60 8.53
C GLY A 3 6.56 -3.19 9.44
N ILE A 4 6.82 -4.33 10.07
CA ILE A 4 5.93 -4.95 11.07
C ILE A 4 6.21 -4.38 12.46
N VAL A 5 7.50 -4.29 12.85
CA VAL A 5 7.86 -3.95 14.23
C VAL A 5 7.57 -2.49 14.59
N ILE A 6 7.80 -1.56 13.66
CA ILE A 6 7.63 -0.11 13.91
C ILE A 6 6.84 0.63 12.82
N GLY A 7 6.27 -0.09 11.84
CA GLY A 7 5.52 0.55 10.75
C GLY A 7 6.39 1.30 9.73
N ALA A 8 7.71 1.02 9.68
CA ALA A 8 8.61 1.63 8.71
C ALA A 8 8.39 1.06 7.30
N ALA A 9 7.28 1.42 6.68
CA ALA A 9 6.85 0.88 5.39
C ALA A 9 6.10 1.89 4.50
N VAL A 10 6.45 1.88 3.22
CA VAL A 10 5.79 2.64 2.16
C VAL A 10 5.08 1.72 1.18
N THR A 11 4.08 2.25 0.50
CA THR A 11 3.21 1.46 -0.38
C THR A 11 2.67 2.31 -1.52
N ASP A 12 2.44 1.69 -2.67
CA ASP A 12 1.57 2.25 -3.69
C ASP A 12 0.67 1.16 -4.26
N PHE A 13 -0.36 1.55 -4.99
CA PHE A 13 -1.38 0.67 -5.51
C PHE A 13 -1.93 1.23 -6.81
N PHE A 14 -2.01 0.39 -7.84
CA PHE A 14 -2.77 0.65 -9.06
C PHE A 14 -3.62 -0.56 -9.42
N ARG A 15 -4.48 -0.42 -10.42
CA ARG A 15 -5.28 -1.53 -10.96
C ARG A 15 -5.19 -1.60 -12.47
N THR A 16 -5.63 -2.73 -13.01
CA THR A 16 -5.80 -2.89 -14.44
C THR A 16 -7.16 -2.40 -14.92
N PHE A 17 -7.23 -2.14 -16.23
CA PHE A 17 -8.46 -2.04 -17.01
C PHE A 17 -8.27 -2.89 -18.26
N HIS A 18 -9.22 -3.77 -18.53
CA HIS A 18 -9.06 -4.83 -19.53
C HIS A 18 -7.74 -5.58 -19.34
N GLN A 19 -7.39 -5.86 -18.09
CA GLN A 19 -6.13 -6.53 -17.71
C GLN A 19 -4.85 -5.78 -18.15
N THR A 20 -4.97 -4.49 -18.51
CA THR A 20 -3.85 -3.61 -18.83
C THR A 20 -3.55 -2.67 -17.65
N PRO A 21 -2.29 -2.54 -17.19
CA PRO A 21 -1.92 -1.62 -16.11
C PRO A 21 -2.33 -0.18 -16.40
N TYR A 22 -3.05 0.47 -15.47
CA TYR A 22 -3.38 1.89 -15.61
C TYR A 22 -2.35 2.78 -14.92
N ARG A 23 -1.67 3.63 -15.71
CA ARG A 23 -0.69 4.64 -15.24
C ARG A 23 0.45 4.06 -14.39
N LEU A 24 0.95 2.87 -14.73
CA LEU A 24 2.03 2.16 -14.02
C LEU A 24 3.21 3.09 -13.68
N ASP A 25 3.68 3.86 -14.65
CA ASP A 25 4.80 4.79 -14.54
C ASP A 25 4.61 5.82 -13.43
N ASP A 26 3.43 6.42 -13.36
CA ASP A 26 3.11 7.43 -12.36
C ASP A 26 3.09 6.84 -10.95
N HIS A 27 2.60 5.60 -10.84
CA HIS A 27 2.59 4.86 -9.57
C HIS A 27 4.00 4.46 -9.13
N LEU A 28 4.85 3.99 -10.04
CA LEU A 28 6.26 3.69 -9.75
C LEU A 28 7.01 4.95 -9.32
N GLN A 29 6.88 6.06 -10.05
CA GLN A 29 7.51 7.33 -9.72
C GLN A 29 7.06 7.85 -8.34
N ARG A 30 5.76 7.75 -8.02
CA ARG A 30 5.24 8.13 -6.70
C ARG A 30 5.73 7.21 -5.59
N PHE A 31 5.83 5.90 -5.86
CA PHE A 31 6.33 4.92 -4.91
C PHE A 31 7.79 5.19 -4.56
N TYR A 32 8.66 5.35 -5.55
CA TYR A 32 10.08 5.67 -5.35
C TYR A 32 10.28 7.04 -4.67
N ARG A 33 9.44 8.03 -4.99
CA ARG A 33 9.41 9.31 -4.26
C ARG A 33 9.03 9.12 -2.79
N SER A 34 8.07 8.24 -2.48
CA SER A 34 7.70 7.90 -1.10
C SER A 34 8.87 7.23 -0.37
N CYS A 35 9.60 6.31 -1.02
CA CYS A 35 10.82 5.71 -0.48
C CYS A 35 11.87 6.77 -0.11
N ARG A 36 12.12 7.75 -1.00
CA ARG A 36 13.06 8.86 -0.74
C ARG A 36 12.65 9.68 0.48
N TYR A 37 11.38 10.04 0.61
CA TYR A 37 10.90 10.79 1.79
C TYR A 37 10.96 9.95 3.08
N ALA A 38 10.78 8.63 2.98
CA ALA A 38 10.86 7.69 4.10
C ALA A 38 12.30 7.25 4.42
N ARG A 39 13.31 7.72 3.66
CA ARG A 39 14.72 7.31 3.80
C ARG A 39 14.94 5.81 3.64
N ILE A 40 14.13 5.16 2.80
CA ILE A 40 14.28 3.75 2.43
C ILE A 40 14.92 3.70 1.04
N THR A 41 16.07 3.05 0.92
CA THR A 41 16.74 2.82 -0.37
C THR A 41 16.14 1.58 -1.03
N PRO A 42 15.49 1.69 -2.20
CA PRO A 42 14.99 0.52 -2.92
C PRO A 42 16.13 -0.43 -3.31
N PRO A 43 15.98 -1.75 -3.15
CA PRO A 43 17.01 -2.73 -3.51
C PRO A 43 17.00 -3.06 -5.02
N VAL A 44 16.06 -2.51 -5.79
CA VAL A 44 15.88 -2.74 -7.23
C VAL A 44 15.67 -1.42 -7.97
N SER A 45 16.02 -1.40 -9.26
CA SER A 45 15.80 -0.23 -10.11
C SER A 45 14.30 -0.03 -10.43
N LEU A 46 13.97 1.15 -10.94
CA LEU A 46 12.60 1.46 -11.35
C LEU A 46 12.20 0.60 -12.56
N GLU A 47 13.15 0.34 -13.46
CA GLU A 47 13.04 -0.52 -14.63
C GLU A 47 12.78 -1.98 -14.22
N ASP A 48 13.52 -2.50 -13.23
CA ASP A 48 13.27 -3.85 -12.70
C ASP A 48 11.88 -3.93 -12.06
N SER A 49 11.48 -2.90 -11.30
CA SER A 49 10.16 -2.84 -10.69
C SER A 49 9.04 -2.89 -11.74
N ARG A 50 9.20 -2.18 -12.86
CA ARG A 50 8.29 -2.23 -13.99
C ARG A 50 8.20 -3.63 -14.58
N ALA A 51 9.35 -4.23 -14.90
CA ALA A 51 9.40 -5.56 -15.51
C ALA A 51 8.74 -6.62 -14.60
N ILE A 52 8.96 -6.53 -13.29
CA ILE A 52 8.30 -7.40 -12.30
C ILE A 52 6.78 -7.18 -12.31
N SER A 53 6.31 -5.93 -12.36
CA SER A 53 4.87 -5.62 -12.41
C SER A 53 4.20 -6.19 -13.67
N GLU A 54 4.82 -5.98 -14.83
CA GLU A 54 4.32 -6.46 -16.12
C GLU A 54 4.25 -7.98 -16.14
N LYS A 55 5.30 -8.66 -15.66
CA LYS A 55 5.33 -10.11 -15.52
C LYS A 55 4.22 -10.62 -14.60
N LEU A 56 4.10 -10.05 -13.39
CA LEU A 56 3.07 -10.46 -12.42
C LEU A 56 1.66 -10.30 -12.99
N ILE A 57 1.39 -9.23 -13.72
CA ILE A 57 0.08 -9.01 -14.34
C ILE A 57 -0.15 -10.02 -15.46
N ALA A 58 0.82 -10.20 -16.37
CA ALA A 58 0.69 -11.14 -17.47
C ALA A 58 0.45 -12.59 -17.01
N GLU A 59 1.13 -13.03 -15.94
CA GLU A 59 0.95 -14.38 -15.38
C GLU A 59 -0.39 -14.53 -14.66
N ASN A 60 -0.75 -13.58 -13.78
CA ASN A 60 -1.96 -13.71 -12.98
C ASN A 60 -3.25 -13.39 -13.75
N SER A 61 -3.19 -12.59 -14.82
CA SER A 61 -4.34 -12.32 -15.68
C SER A 61 -4.84 -13.57 -16.39
N GLN A 62 -3.97 -14.56 -16.63
CA GLN A 62 -4.35 -15.86 -17.19
C GLN A 62 -5.16 -16.70 -16.21
N LEU A 63 -4.95 -16.53 -14.90
CA LEU A 63 -5.68 -17.23 -13.85
C LEU A 63 -7.04 -16.60 -13.55
N GLU A 64 -7.22 -15.32 -13.91
CA GLU A 64 -8.41 -14.53 -13.62
C GLU A 64 -8.97 -13.86 -14.90
N PRO A 65 -9.33 -14.65 -15.94
CA PRO A 65 -9.71 -14.12 -17.25
C PRO A 65 -10.92 -13.19 -17.14
N GLY A 66 -10.80 -12.00 -17.74
CA GLY A 66 -11.86 -10.97 -17.75
C GLY A 66 -12.05 -10.24 -16.42
N ARG A 67 -11.33 -10.59 -15.35
CA ARG A 67 -11.35 -9.86 -14.09
C ARG A 67 -10.17 -8.90 -14.02
N GLU A 68 -10.42 -7.72 -13.45
CA GLU A 68 -9.36 -6.75 -13.21
C GLU A 68 -8.52 -7.14 -12.00
N LEU A 69 -7.22 -6.87 -12.08
CA LEU A 69 -6.27 -7.08 -11.01
C LEU A 69 -5.91 -5.75 -10.36
N GLY A 70 -5.81 -5.74 -9.04
CA GLY A 70 -5.06 -4.74 -8.30
C GLY A 70 -3.62 -5.19 -8.14
N LEU A 71 -2.65 -4.28 -8.25
CA LEU A 71 -1.25 -4.52 -7.90
C LEU A 71 -0.83 -3.58 -6.78
N VAL A 72 -0.20 -4.14 -5.75
CA VAL A 72 0.33 -3.39 -4.61
C VAL A 72 1.86 -3.46 -4.63
N PHE A 73 2.47 -2.29 -4.55
CA PHE A 73 3.87 -2.14 -4.16
C PHE A 73 3.98 -2.00 -2.65
N TYR A 74 4.95 -2.68 -2.05
CA TYR A 74 5.24 -2.58 -0.63
C TYR A 74 6.75 -2.63 -0.39
N MET A 75 7.28 -1.63 0.31
CA MET A 75 8.68 -1.57 0.70
C MET A 75 8.77 -1.31 2.20
N THR A 76 9.61 -2.06 2.89
CA THR A 76 9.88 -1.86 4.32
C THR A 76 11.33 -1.43 4.53
N ALA A 77 11.65 -0.94 5.72
CA ALA A 77 13.03 -0.66 6.10
C ALA A 77 13.88 -1.93 6.33
N GLY A 78 13.36 -3.14 6.07
CA GLY A 78 14.13 -4.37 6.12
C GLY A 78 14.04 -5.13 7.45
N GLU A 79 15.01 -6.00 7.70
CA GLU A 79 15.05 -6.81 8.91
C GLU A 79 15.29 -5.97 10.17
N ASN A 80 14.65 -6.34 11.28
CA ASN A 80 14.95 -5.75 12.57
C ASN A 80 16.01 -6.59 13.26
N THR A 81 17.24 -6.08 13.32
CA THR A 81 18.41 -6.81 13.82
C THR A 81 18.31 -7.16 15.31
N VAL A 82 17.62 -6.34 16.12
CA VAL A 82 17.38 -6.61 17.55
C VAL A 82 16.47 -7.82 17.75
N TYR A 83 15.53 -8.04 16.83
CA TYR A 83 14.58 -9.17 16.86
C TYR A 83 15.04 -10.36 16.02
N ALA A 84 16.16 -10.24 15.29
CA ALA A 84 16.70 -11.29 14.41
C ALA A 84 17.44 -12.41 15.17
N GLY A 85 17.69 -12.23 16.47
CA GLY A 85 18.30 -13.24 17.34
C GLY A 85 19.74 -13.57 16.95
N SER A 86 20.10 -14.86 16.96
CA SER A 86 21.45 -15.38 16.66
C SER A 86 21.79 -15.42 15.16
N SER A 87 20.87 -15.01 14.29
CA SER A 87 21.13 -14.74 12.88
C SER A 87 22.03 -13.51 12.83
N GLY A 88 23.30 -13.67 12.46
CA GLY A 88 24.31 -12.63 12.57
C GLY A 88 23.81 -11.26 12.10
N MET A 89 24.07 -10.23 12.89
CA MET A 89 23.63 -8.85 12.61
C MET A 89 24.08 -8.47 11.19
N PRO A 90 23.15 -8.19 10.26
CA PRO A 90 23.50 -7.71 8.94
C PRO A 90 24.41 -6.48 9.08
N THR A 91 25.51 -6.45 8.33
CA THR A 91 26.39 -5.29 8.27
C THR A 91 25.70 -4.06 7.68
N GLU A 92 24.69 -4.28 6.83
CA GLU A 92 23.90 -3.23 6.19
C GLU A 92 22.40 -3.53 6.26
N LEU A 93 21.60 -2.46 6.43
CA LEU A 93 20.15 -2.55 6.45
C LEU A 93 19.60 -2.58 5.02
N THR A 94 19.18 -3.76 4.56
CA THR A 94 18.58 -3.94 3.23
C THR A 94 17.05 -3.89 3.32
N ALA A 95 16.43 -3.03 2.53
CA ALA A 95 14.98 -2.91 2.45
C ALA A 95 14.33 -4.19 1.88
N SER A 96 13.18 -4.59 2.44
CA SER A 96 12.38 -5.68 1.85
C SER A 96 11.46 -5.11 0.78
N TYR A 97 11.50 -5.68 -0.42
CA TYR A 97 10.67 -5.27 -1.56
C TYR A 97 9.66 -6.33 -1.95
N VAL A 98 8.38 -5.96 -2.02
CA VAL A 98 7.28 -6.86 -2.37
C VAL A 98 6.37 -6.23 -3.40
N GLN A 99 6.01 -7.03 -4.41
CA GLN A 99 4.88 -6.79 -5.30
C GLN A 99 3.93 -7.98 -5.21
N HIS A 100 2.62 -7.72 -5.19
CA HIS A 100 1.62 -8.77 -5.35
C HIS A 100 0.38 -8.25 -6.07
N THR A 101 -0.32 -9.16 -6.71
CA THR A 101 -1.60 -8.90 -7.36
C THR A 101 -2.74 -9.58 -6.60
N PHE A 102 -3.96 -9.09 -6.81
CA PHE A 102 -5.20 -9.73 -6.36
C PHE A 102 -6.36 -9.34 -7.27
N PRO A 103 -7.39 -10.19 -7.44
CA PRO A 103 -8.54 -9.83 -8.24
C PRO A 103 -9.39 -8.76 -7.55
N MET A 104 -9.76 -7.72 -8.29
CA MET A 104 -10.60 -6.62 -7.80
C MET A 104 -11.99 -7.13 -7.44
N GLN A 105 -12.44 -6.79 -6.24
CA GLN A 105 -13.73 -7.20 -5.68
C GLN A 105 -14.78 -6.11 -5.88
N PHE A 106 -15.08 -5.75 -7.14
CA PHE A 106 -15.96 -4.60 -7.45
C PHE A 106 -17.34 -4.65 -6.77
N HIS A 107 -17.86 -5.84 -6.46
CA HIS A 107 -19.12 -6.00 -5.74
C HIS A 107 -19.12 -5.31 -4.37
N LEU A 108 -17.97 -5.23 -3.69
CA LEU A 108 -17.84 -4.57 -2.38
C LEU A 108 -18.04 -3.05 -2.44
N TRP A 109 -17.88 -2.44 -3.62
CA TRP A 109 -18.02 -0.99 -3.82
C TRP A 109 -19.15 -0.62 -4.77
N ARG A 110 -19.99 -1.59 -5.16
CA ARG A 110 -21.07 -1.39 -6.13
C ARG A 110 -22.05 -0.32 -5.64
N ASP A 111 -22.58 -0.50 -4.44
CA ASP A 111 -23.64 0.37 -3.92
C ASP A 111 -23.09 1.75 -3.59
N VAL A 112 -21.84 1.83 -3.07
CA VAL A 112 -21.12 3.10 -2.90
C VAL A 112 -21.01 3.89 -4.22
N PHE A 113 -20.80 3.21 -5.34
CA PHE A 113 -20.70 3.85 -6.65
C PHE A 113 -22.06 4.29 -7.21
N LEU A 114 -23.12 3.52 -6.96
CA LEU A 114 -24.46 3.78 -7.52
C LEU A 114 -25.28 4.75 -6.67
N GLU A 115 -25.16 4.66 -5.35
CA GLU A 115 -26.03 5.32 -4.37
C GLU A 115 -25.28 6.40 -3.58
N GLY A 116 -23.95 6.38 -3.61
CA GLY A 116 -23.09 7.18 -2.75
C GLY A 116 -22.86 6.52 -1.39
N VAL A 117 -22.17 7.22 -0.50
CA VAL A 117 -21.91 6.74 0.87
C VAL A 117 -22.02 7.90 1.86
N HIS A 118 -22.56 7.63 3.04
CA HIS A 118 -22.59 8.58 4.13
C HIS A 118 -21.20 8.67 4.77
N CYS A 119 -20.57 9.84 4.66
CA CYS A 119 -19.25 10.10 5.26
C CYS A 119 -19.39 10.91 6.55
N VAL A 120 -18.72 10.47 7.61
CA VAL A 120 -18.70 11.16 8.90
C VAL A 120 -17.26 11.51 9.26
N THR A 121 -17.04 12.71 9.82
CA THR A 121 -15.71 13.09 10.32
C THR A 121 -15.47 12.42 11.67
N PRO A 122 -14.47 11.51 11.80
CA PRO A 122 -14.19 10.85 13.06
C PRO A 122 -13.49 11.79 14.06
N ALA A 123 -13.45 11.40 15.33
CA ALA A 123 -12.73 12.16 16.35
C ALA A 123 -11.19 12.06 16.19
N PRO A 124 -10.58 10.89 15.90
CA PRO A 124 -9.18 10.76 15.54
C PRO A 124 -8.79 11.67 14.37
N ARG A 125 -7.75 12.49 14.57
CA ARG A 125 -7.26 13.41 13.56
C ARG A 125 -6.18 12.75 12.71
N HIS A 126 -6.11 13.13 11.43
CA HIS A 126 -4.99 12.78 10.58
C HIS A 126 -3.68 13.32 11.17
N TRP A 127 -2.57 12.61 10.95
CA TRP A 127 -1.24 13.08 11.34
C TRP A 127 -0.97 14.47 10.75
N PRO A 128 -0.54 15.44 11.58
CA PRO A 128 -0.16 16.74 11.06
C PRO A 128 1.13 16.60 10.22
N PRO A 129 1.32 17.39 9.15
CA PRO A 129 2.49 17.27 8.27
C PRO A 129 3.85 17.43 8.97
N GLN A 130 3.88 18.07 10.14
CA GLN A 130 5.06 18.21 11.00
C GLN A 130 5.48 16.89 11.65
N CYS A 131 4.54 15.95 11.85
CA CYS A 131 4.83 14.62 12.37
C CYS A 131 5.22 13.64 11.25
N LEU A 132 4.41 13.58 10.19
CA LEU A 132 4.67 12.73 9.03
C LEU A 132 4.11 13.38 7.77
N SER A 133 4.96 13.58 6.77
CA SER A 133 4.56 14.20 5.51
C SER A 133 3.48 13.38 4.80
N SER A 134 2.37 14.02 4.46
CA SER A 134 1.28 13.42 3.66
C SER A 134 1.69 13.06 2.22
N ARG A 135 2.89 13.50 1.77
CA ARG A 135 3.46 13.09 0.48
C ARG A 135 3.92 11.63 0.47
N ILE A 136 4.08 11.01 1.64
CA ILE A 136 4.50 9.61 1.78
C ILE A 136 3.26 8.73 1.77
N LYS A 137 3.10 7.92 0.73
CA LYS A 137 2.06 6.88 0.75
C LYS A 137 2.58 5.71 1.61
N ASN A 138 2.04 5.58 2.81
CA ASN A 138 2.52 4.65 3.84
C ASN A 138 1.40 3.77 4.45
N ARG A 139 1.78 2.82 5.31
CA ARG A 139 0.87 1.92 6.03
C ARG A 139 0.61 2.30 7.50
N ASN A 140 1.07 3.48 7.97
CA ASN A 140 0.81 3.96 9.33
C ASN A 140 -0.62 4.51 9.48
N ARG A 141 -1.59 3.58 9.48
CA ARG A 141 -3.03 3.86 9.34
C ARG A 141 -3.85 3.51 10.57
N LEU A 142 -3.22 3.29 11.73
CA LEU A 142 -3.94 2.95 12.96
C LEU A 142 -4.99 4.01 13.33
N HIS A 143 -4.67 5.30 13.20
CA HIS A 143 -5.62 6.39 13.40
C HIS A 143 -6.84 6.33 12.44
N MET A 144 -6.64 5.94 11.17
CA MET A 144 -7.74 5.75 10.21
C MET A 144 -8.60 4.54 10.59
N TRP A 145 -7.97 3.44 11.02
CA TRP A 145 -8.69 2.26 11.49
C TRP A 145 -9.55 2.55 12.72
N ILE A 146 -8.98 3.23 13.73
CA ILE A 146 -9.72 3.63 14.93
C ILE A 146 -10.90 4.53 14.57
N GLY A 147 -10.67 5.55 13.73
CA GLY A 147 -11.75 6.45 13.27
C GLY A 147 -12.88 5.69 12.55
N GLU A 148 -12.53 4.73 11.68
CA GLU A 148 -13.54 3.88 11.02
C GLU A 148 -14.32 3.01 12.03
N GLN A 149 -13.66 2.47 13.06
CA GLN A 149 -14.35 1.69 14.10
C GLN A 149 -15.30 2.55 14.94
N GLU A 150 -14.91 3.78 15.27
CA GLU A 150 -15.77 4.71 16.01
C GLU A 150 -17.04 5.06 15.22
N ILE A 151 -16.90 5.37 13.92
CA ILE A 151 -18.05 5.67 13.06
C ILE A 151 -18.97 4.46 12.95
N LYS A 152 -18.42 3.27 12.74
CA LYS A 152 -19.22 2.02 12.60
C LYS A 152 -20.00 1.64 13.85
N GLN A 153 -19.58 2.06 15.04
CA GLN A 153 -20.33 1.86 16.27
C GLN A 153 -21.58 2.74 16.34
N LEU A 154 -21.57 3.91 15.70
CA LEU A 154 -22.67 4.86 15.69
C LEU A 154 -23.61 4.66 14.50
N ASP A 155 -23.04 4.43 13.31
CA ASP A 155 -23.74 4.19 12.06
C ASP A 155 -22.98 3.11 11.26
N PRO A 156 -23.43 1.85 11.27
CA PRO A 156 -22.80 0.76 10.51
C PRO A 156 -22.77 0.97 8.99
N GLY A 157 -23.65 1.84 8.45
CA GLY A 157 -23.71 2.17 7.03
C GLY A 157 -22.82 3.34 6.62
N ALA A 158 -22.22 4.04 7.58
CA ALA A 158 -21.31 5.16 7.32
C ALA A 158 -19.84 4.73 7.22
N THR A 159 -19.02 5.62 6.65
CA THR A 159 -17.55 5.48 6.61
C THR A 159 -16.88 6.76 7.10
N ALA A 160 -15.66 6.64 7.61
CA ALA A 160 -14.84 7.78 8.00
C ALA A 160 -14.38 8.59 6.77
N LEU A 161 -14.49 9.92 6.86
CA LEU A 161 -14.00 10.86 5.83
C LEU A 161 -12.47 11.04 5.87
#